data_AF-A0A2V9JHE6-F1
#
_entry.id   AF-A0A2V9JHE6-F1
#
_cell.length_a   1.000
_cell.length_b   1.000
_cell.length_c   1.000
_cell.angle_alpha   90.00
_cell.angle_beta   90.00
_cell.angle_gamma   90.00
#
_symmetry.space_group_name_H-M   'P 1'
#
loop_
_entity.id
_entity.type
_entity.pdbx_description
1 polymer ?
#
loop_
_entity_poly.entity_id
_entity_poly.type
_entity_poly.pdbx_seq_one_letter_code
_entity_poly.pdbx_strand_id
1 'polypeptide(L)'
;MFLMAARVAPAADFPHQIVTSGLGYFPVAVRLRNGDVLAVIRGGAAHIGVKGRLDLVRSTDGGKTWSPPWTAIDGSLDDRNPAIGQLKDDAIVLAYAVAGNYDETGLHFKGGRTDRLFDGVYLTYSRDNGRTWSKSVRDPVIHKFYDAQGLVSPYGKIVQLPDGTAHLCAAGLAQRRAADPPCLAG
;
A
#
# COMPACT_ATOMS: atom_id res chain seq x y z
N MET A 1 0.01 -40.92 28.15
CA MET A 1 -0.18 -39.57 27.58
C MET A 1 1.17 -39.11 27.04
N PHE A 2 1.40 -39.23 25.74
CA PHE A 2 2.68 -38.87 25.10
C PHE A 2 2.60 -37.43 24.60
N LEU A 3 3.51 -36.57 25.09
CA LEU A 3 3.71 -35.22 24.58
C LEU A 3 4.47 -35.33 23.24
N MET A 4 3.82 -35.04 22.12
CA MET A 4 4.49 -34.80 20.85
C MET A 4 5.21 -33.45 20.94
N ALA A 5 6.54 -33.48 21.09
CA ALA A 5 7.36 -32.31 20.86
C ALA A 5 7.28 -31.94 19.38
N ALA A 6 6.60 -30.85 19.05
CA ALA A 6 6.63 -30.27 17.72
C ALA A 6 8.08 -29.87 17.41
N ARG A 7 8.76 -30.67 16.57
CA ARG A 7 10.04 -30.28 16.01
C ARG A 7 9.79 -29.06 15.13
N VAL A 8 10.29 -27.90 15.55
CA VAL A 8 10.46 -26.76 14.65
C VAL A 8 11.44 -27.23 13.59
N ALA A 9 10.95 -27.40 12.36
CA ALA A 9 11.83 -27.69 11.24
C ALA A 9 12.90 -26.58 11.17
N PRO A 10 14.17 -26.90 10.90
CA PRO A 10 15.17 -25.87 10.66
C PRO A 10 14.63 -24.92 9.58
N ALA A 11 14.83 -23.61 9.78
CA ALA A 11 14.50 -22.63 8.76
C ALA A 11 15.16 -23.09 7.46
N ALA A 12 14.36 -23.37 6.43
CA ALA A 12 14.89 -23.70 5.12
C ALA A 12 15.88 -22.59 4.73
N ASP A 13 17.01 -22.96 4.10
CA ASP A 13 17.87 -21.98 3.46
C ASP A 13 17.05 -21.26 2.39
N PHE A 14 16.55 -20.07 2.71
CA PHE A 14 15.91 -19.20 1.75
C PHE A 14 17.04 -18.45 1.05
N PRO A 15 17.34 -18.77 -0.23
CA PRO A 15 18.38 -18.06 -0.94
C PRO A 15 18.03 -16.58 -0.99
N HIS A 16 19.02 -15.72 -0.71
CA HIS A 16 18.84 -14.28 -0.90
C HIS A 16 18.67 -14.00 -2.39
N GLN A 17 17.52 -13.45 -2.76
CA GLN A 17 17.21 -13.07 -4.14
C GLN A 17 16.89 -11.57 -4.22
N ILE A 18 17.51 -10.89 -5.18
CA ILE A 18 17.14 -9.53 -5.55
C ILE A 18 15.94 -9.64 -6.51
N VAL A 19 14.77 -9.18 -6.07
CA VAL A 19 13.54 -9.15 -6.89
C VAL A 19 13.48 -7.89 -7.76
N THR A 20 13.96 -6.76 -7.23
CA THR A 20 14.07 -5.48 -7.93
C THR A 20 15.30 -4.72 -7.43
N SER A 21 15.86 -3.85 -8.27
CA SER A 21 17.04 -3.03 -7.95
C SER A 21 16.75 -1.56 -8.25
N GLY A 22 17.19 -0.66 -7.37
CA GLY A 22 16.97 0.79 -7.48
C GLY A 22 15.53 1.27 -7.21
N LEU A 23 14.59 0.34 -7.05
CA LEU A 23 13.18 0.56 -6.72
C LEU A 23 12.77 -0.44 -5.61
N GLY A 24 11.46 -0.58 -5.34
CA GLY A 24 10.98 -1.61 -4.42
C GLY A 24 10.73 -1.11 -2.99
N TYR A 25 10.41 0.17 -2.83
CA TYR A 25 10.21 0.75 -1.51
C TYR A 25 8.87 0.30 -0.91
N PHE A 26 8.76 0.37 0.43
CA PHE A 26 7.52 0.13 1.15
C PHE A 26 6.84 -1.22 0.82
N PRO A 27 7.58 -2.35 0.79
CA PRO A 27 7.01 -3.63 0.39
C PRO A 27 5.95 -4.11 1.39
N VAL A 28 4.87 -4.71 0.89
CA VAL A 28 3.90 -5.47 1.70
C VAL A 28 3.51 -6.73 0.94
N ALA A 29 3.59 -7.88 1.61
CA ALA A 29 3.27 -9.17 1.02
C ALA A 29 2.00 -9.80 1.62
N VAL A 30 1.23 -10.48 0.79
CA VAL A 30 0.08 -11.30 1.17
C VAL A 30 0.20 -12.67 0.52
N ARG A 31 -0.05 -13.73 1.31
CA ARG A 31 -0.26 -15.07 0.76
C ARG A 31 -1.72 -15.19 0.33
N LEU A 32 -1.93 -15.46 -0.95
CA LEU A 32 -3.25 -15.65 -1.55
C LEU A 32 -3.75 -17.08 -1.30
N ARG A 33 -5.07 -17.26 -1.38
CA ARG A 33 -5.76 -18.55 -1.21
C ARG A 33 -5.35 -19.59 -2.25
N ASN A 34 -4.95 -19.16 -3.45
CA ASN A 34 -4.42 -20.05 -4.48
C ASN A 34 -2.99 -20.55 -4.19
N GLY A 35 -2.38 -20.11 -3.08
CA GLY A 35 -1.06 -20.52 -2.63
C GLY A 35 0.06 -19.52 -2.93
N ASP A 36 -0.17 -18.60 -3.86
CA ASP A 36 0.83 -17.63 -4.30
C ASP A 36 1.16 -16.60 -3.21
N VAL A 37 2.35 -16.02 -3.29
CA VAL A 37 2.71 -14.81 -2.55
C VAL A 37 2.66 -13.64 -3.53
N LEU A 38 1.80 -12.67 -3.24
CA LEU A 38 1.73 -11.40 -3.96
C LEU A 38 2.30 -10.31 -3.07
N ALA A 39 3.26 -9.55 -3.58
CA ALA A 39 3.81 -8.38 -2.90
C ALA A 39 3.58 -7.12 -3.72
N VAL A 40 3.14 -6.06 -3.05
CA VAL A 40 3.10 -4.71 -3.59
C VAL A 40 4.34 -3.96 -3.14
N ILE A 41 4.92 -3.20 -4.05
CA ILE A 41 6.10 -2.38 -3.86
C ILE A 41 5.87 -1.01 -4.49
N ARG A 42 6.54 0.00 -3.98
CA ARG A 42 6.58 1.32 -4.62
C ARG A 42 7.73 1.39 -5.63
N GLY A 43 7.36 1.70 -6.86
CA GLY A 43 8.23 1.93 -8.00
C GLY A 43 8.09 3.35 -8.55
N GLY A 44 8.55 3.56 -9.80
CA GLY A 44 8.38 4.81 -10.56
C GLY A 44 9.24 6.00 -10.13
N ALA A 45 9.74 6.01 -8.89
CA ALA A 45 10.69 6.98 -8.38
C ALA A 45 11.55 6.40 -7.24
N ALA A 46 12.58 7.13 -6.81
CA ALA A 46 13.30 6.89 -5.56
C ALA A 46 12.35 7.04 -4.35
N HIS A 47 12.84 6.87 -3.10
CA HIS A 47 12.02 6.94 -1.88
C HIS A 47 11.02 8.11 -1.82
N ILE A 48 11.39 9.24 -2.43
CA ILE A 48 10.56 10.44 -2.63
C ILE A 48 10.55 10.77 -4.12
N GLY A 49 9.37 11.08 -4.65
CA GLY A 49 9.21 11.58 -6.01
C GLY A 49 7.78 11.48 -6.51
N VAL A 50 7.34 12.49 -7.26
CA VAL A 50 5.96 12.65 -7.76
C VAL A 50 5.52 11.52 -8.70
N LYS A 51 6.48 10.81 -9.31
CA LYS A 51 6.25 9.64 -10.17
C LYS A 51 6.17 8.32 -9.42
N GLY A 52 6.01 8.36 -8.10
CA GLY A 52 5.80 7.16 -7.31
C GLY A 52 4.54 6.43 -7.73
N ARG A 53 4.67 5.14 -7.96
CA ARG A 53 3.59 4.26 -8.40
C ARG A 53 3.65 2.95 -7.62
N LEU A 54 2.59 2.13 -7.69
CA LEU A 54 2.57 0.82 -7.04
C LEU A 54 2.69 -0.30 -8.06
N ASP A 55 3.78 -1.05 -7.97
CA ASP A 55 4.05 -2.24 -8.76
C ASP A 55 3.83 -3.51 -7.89
N LEU A 56 3.55 -4.63 -8.53
CA LEU A 56 3.35 -5.94 -7.93
C LEU A 56 4.43 -6.90 -8.39
N VAL A 57 4.84 -7.79 -7.50
CA VAL A 57 5.70 -8.95 -7.78
C VAL A 57 5.06 -10.19 -7.19
N ARG A 58 5.27 -11.34 -7.82
CA ARG A 58 4.60 -12.59 -7.43
C ARG A 58 5.56 -13.75 -7.37
N SER A 59 5.33 -14.60 -6.38
CA SER A 59 5.90 -15.93 -6.31
C SER A 59 4.80 -16.99 -6.32
N THR A 60 5.00 -18.06 -7.08
CA THR A 60 4.11 -19.23 -7.15
C THR A 60 4.70 -20.47 -6.49
N ASP A 61 5.89 -20.34 -5.89
CA ASP A 61 6.68 -21.45 -5.34
C ASP A 61 7.10 -21.22 -3.87
N GLY A 62 6.34 -20.38 -3.15
CA GLY A 62 6.55 -20.10 -1.74
C GLY A 62 7.68 -19.09 -1.47
N GLY A 63 7.97 -18.21 -2.43
CA GLY A 63 8.96 -17.14 -2.31
C GLY A 63 10.35 -17.50 -2.83
N LYS A 64 10.52 -18.66 -3.49
CA LYS A 64 11.82 -19.12 -4.00
C LYS A 64 12.20 -18.44 -5.31
N THR A 65 11.23 -18.16 -6.17
CA THR A 65 11.38 -17.36 -7.37
C THR A 65 10.27 -16.32 -7.46
N TRP A 66 10.55 -15.24 -8.19
CA TRP A 66 9.67 -14.08 -8.31
C TRP A 66 9.54 -13.63 -9.75
N SER A 67 8.35 -13.18 -10.13
CA SER A 67 8.09 -12.55 -11.42
C SER A 67 8.80 -11.21 -11.55
N PRO A 68 8.99 -10.71 -12.78
CA PRO A 68 9.20 -9.28 -13.01
C PRO A 68 8.05 -8.45 -12.42
N PRO A 69 8.29 -7.19 -12.04
CA PRO A 69 7.24 -6.31 -11.54
C PRO A 69 6.25 -5.92 -12.63
N TRP A 70 4.98 -5.77 -12.27
CA TRP A 70 3.95 -5.16 -13.13
C TRP A 70 3.14 -4.13 -12.36
N THR A 71 2.65 -3.10 -13.03
CA THR A 71 2.00 -1.97 -12.39
C THR A 71 0.55 -2.27 -12.00
N ALA A 72 0.19 -1.93 -10.77
CA ALA A 72 -1.18 -1.95 -10.26
C ALA A 72 -1.81 -0.55 -10.29
N ILE A 73 -1.04 0.47 -9.87
CA ILE A 73 -1.48 1.87 -9.77
C ILE A 73 -0.36 2.76 -10.30
N ASP A 74 -0.71 3.70 -11.18
CA ASP A 74 0.17 4.71 -11.76
C ASP A 74 -0.62 5.99 -12.02
N GLY A 75 -0.93 6.68 -10.93
CA GLY A 75 -1.60 7.97 -10.93
C GLY A 75 -0.68 9.11 -11.37
N SER A 76 -1.23 10.31 -11.45
CA SER A 76 -0.48 11.51 -11.85
C SER A 76 0.44 12.06 -10.74
N LEU A 77 0.22 11.63 -9.50
CA LEU A 77 0.94 12.01 -8.30
C LEU A 77 1.57 10.76 -7.64
N ASP A 78 2.21 10.95 -6.49
CA ASP A 78 2.95 9.88 -5.82
C ASP A 78 2.02 8.91 -5.07
N ASP A 79 1.67 7.80 -5.72
CA ASP A 79 0.97 6.68 -5.10
C ASP A 79 1.93 5.89 -4.21
N ARG A 80 1.58 5.77 -2.93
CA ARG A 80 2.53 5.26 -1.93
C ARG A 80 1.87 4.60 -0.74
N ASN A 81 2.75 3.98 0.05
CA ASN A 81 2.47 3.39 1.34
C ASN A 81 1.29 2.40 1.25
N PRO A 82 1.49 1.29 0.52
CA PRO A 82 0.40 0.38 0.25
C PRO A 82 0.02 -0.43 1.48
N ALA A 83 -1.24 -0.84 1.53
CA ALA A 83 -1.71 -1.91 2.38
C ALA A 83 -2.54 -2.90 1.57
N ILE A 84 -2.32 -4.19 1.73
CA ILE A 84 -2.93 -5.22 0.88
C ILE A 84 -3.46 -6.39 1.71
N GLY A 85 -4.58 -6.97 1.27
CA GLY A 85 -5.15 -8.17 1.86
C GLY A 85 -6.07 -8.88 0.89
N GLN A 86 -6.30 -10.17 1.14
CA GLN A 86 -7.34 -10.93 0.44
C GLN A 86 -8.55 -11.10 1.37
N LEU A 87 -9.71 -10.71 0.87
CA LEU A 87 -11.00 -10.81 1.56
C LEU A 87 -11.58 -12.22 1.43
N LYS A 88 -12.63 -12.48 2.19
CA LYS A 88 -13.32 -13.77 2.25
C LYS A 88 -14.01 -14.16 0.95
N ASP A 89 -14.42 -13.17 0.15
CA ASP A 89 -15.01 -13.33 -1.18
C ASP A 89 -13.96 -13.44 -2.30
N ASP A 90 -12.71 -13.78 -1.95
CA ASP A 90 -11.54 -13.90 -2.82
C ASP A 90 -11.04 -12.60 -3.46
N ALA A 91 -11.75 -11.48 -3.30
CA ALA A 91 -11.26 -10.18 -3.75
C ALA A 91 -9.97 -9.80 -3.02
N ILE A 92 -9.00 -9.30 -3.76
CA ILE A 92 -7.82 -8.65 -3.18
C ILE A 92 -8.14 -7.17 -3.08
N VAL A 93 -8.00 -6.60 -1.89
CA VAL A 93 -8.10 -5.16 -1.66
C VAL A 93 -6.70 -4.59 -1.52
N LEU A 94 -6.44 -3.50 -2.23
CA LEU A 94 -5.26 -2.66 -2.10
C LEU A 94 -5.71 -1.28 -1.66
N ALA A 95 -5.21 -0.84 -0.51
CA ALA A 95 -5.32 0.51 -0.02
C ALA A 95 -4.00 1.25 -0.25
N TYR A 96 -4.04 2.53 -0.59
CA TYR A 96 -2.85 3.35 -0.78
C TYR A 96 -3.14 4.82 -0.51
N ALA A 97 -2.09 5.60 -0.28
CA ALA A 97 -2.18 7.05 -0.19
C ALA A 97 -1.67 7.71 -1.47
N VAL A 98 -2.21 8.88 -1.77
CA VAL A 98 -1.70 9.77 -2.82
C VAL A 98 -1.02 10.96 -2.16
N ALA A 99 0.28 11.14 -2.40
CA ALA A 99 1.05 12.24 -1.87
C ALA A 99 1.31 13.32 -2.93
N GLY A 100 1.26 14.58 -2.50
CA GLY A 100 1.44 15.77 -3.34
C GLY A 100 2.26 16.87 -2.66
N ASN A 101 2.18 18.07 -3.22
CA ASN A 101 2.98 19.25 -2.86
C ASN A 101 4.49 19.03 -3.03
N TYR A 102 4.87 18.63 -4.23
CA TYR A 102 6.26 18.49 -4.65
C TYR A 102 6.83 19.80 -5.20
N ASP A 103 8.14 19.97 -5.10
CA ASP A 103 8.89 21.06 -5.72
C ASP A 103 8.88 20.95 -7.26
N GLU A 104 9.45 21.94 -7.94
CA GLU A 104 9.49 22.01 -9.40
C GLU A 104 10.27 20.84 -10.01
N THR A 105 11.16 20.20 -9.24
CA THR A 105 11.89 19.01 -9.67
C THR A 105 11.04 17.74 -9.58
N GLY A 106 10.00 17.75 -8.74
CA GLY A 106 9.18 16.58 -8.46
C GLY A 106 9.88 15.55 -7.55
N LEU A 107 11.06 15.85 -7.00
CA LEU A 107 11.88 14.91 -6.23
C LEU A 107 11.90 15.22 -4.72
N HIS A 108 11.39 16.38 -4.32
CA HIS A 108 11.26 16.76 -2.91
C HIS A 108 9.89 17.33 -2.61
N PHE A 109 9.42 17.13 -1.38
CA PHE A 109 8.25 17.85 -0.88
C PHE A 109 8.60 19.32 -0.69
N LYS A 110 7.67 20.22 -1.03
CA LYS A 110 7.76 21.64 -0.66
C LYS A 110 7.56 21.78 0.85
N GLY A 111 8.39 22.63 1.48
CA GLY A 111 8.26 22.96 2.89
C GLY A 111 8.62 21.84 3.86
N GLY A 112 8.11 21.94 5.08
CA GLY A 112 8.35 21.00 6.16
C GLY A 112 7.39 19.80 6.17
N ARG A 113 7.53 18.94 7.18
CA ARG A 113 6.67 17.74 7.34
C ARG A 113 5.18 18.09 7.43
N THR A 114 4.84 19.26 7.96
CA THR A 114 3.46 19.76 8.08
C THR A 114 2.89 20.27 6.77
N ASP A 115 3.72 20.56 5.76
CA ASP A 115 3.28 21.11 4.46
C ASP A 115 3.05 20.01 3.42
N ARG A 116 3.41 18.76 3.73
CA ARG A 116 3.14 17.61 2.86
C ARG A 116 1.65 17.46 2.67
N LEU A 117 1.21 17.13 1.45
CA LEU A 117 -0.19 16.84 1.17
C LEU A 117 -0.36 15.35 0.97
N PHE A 118 -1.30 14.74 1.71
CA PHE A 118 -1.77 13.38 1.48
C PHE A 118 -3.27 13.50 1.25
N ASP A 119 -3.69 13.23 0.01
CA ASP A 119 -5.08 13.44 -0.41
C ASP A 119 -6.06 12.43 0.24
N GLY A 120 -5.52 11.36 0.84
CA GLY A 120 -6.26 10.41 1.64
C GLY A 120 -5.95 8.97 1.27
N VAL A 121 -6.75 8.05 1.80
CA VAL A 121 -6.70 6.62 1.50
C VAL A 121 -7.64 6.29 0.34
N TYR A 122 -7.08 5.67 -0.69
CA TYR A 122 -7.80 5.11 -1.82
C TYR A 122 -7.86 3.60 -1.69
N LEU A 123 -8.97 3.01 -2.14
CA LEU A 123 -9.19 1.57 -2.20
C LEU A 123 -9.37 1.14 -3.67
N THR A 124 -8.72 0.06 -4.05
CA THR A 124 -8.97 -0.63 -5.32
C THR A 124 -9.01 -2.14 -5.10
N TYR A 125 -9.69 -2.85 -5.99
CA TYR A 125 -9.97 -4.28 -5.85
C TYR A 125 -9.57 -5.05 -7.09
N SER A 126 -9.03 -6.24 -6.87
CA SER A 126 -8.76 -7.22 -7.92
C SER A 126 -9.57 -8.50 -7.67
N ARG A 127 -10.15 -9.06 -8.73
CA ARG A 127 -10.88 -10.34 -8.71
C ARG A 127 -10.22 -11.43 -9.55
N ASP A 128 -9.02 -11.17 -10.07
CA ASP A 128 -8.27 -12.08 -10.96
C ASP A 128 -6.84 -12.36 -10.45
N ASN A 129 -6.69 -12.31 -9.12
CA ASN A 129 -5.44 -12.47 -8.39
C ASN A 129 -4.36 -11.43 -8.74
N GLY A 130 -4.74 -10.16 -8.78
CA GLY A 130 -3.83 -9.02 -8.92
C GLY A 130 -3.43 -8.69 -10.35
N ARG A 131 -4.07 -9.28 -11.38
CA ARG A 131 -3.74 -9.01 -12.78
C ARG A 131 -4.38 -7.72 -13.25
N THR A 132 -5.63 -7.48 -12.87
CA THR A 132 -6.35 -6.23 -13.13
C THR A 132 -6.98 -5.69 -11.85
N TRP A 133 -7.21 -4.38 -11.86
CA TRP A 133 -7.68 -3.61 -10.71
C TRP A 133 -8.87 -2.74 -11.11
N SER A 134 -9.83 -2.61 -10.21
CA SER A 134 -10.97 -1.71 -10.39
C SER A 134 -10.52 -0.25 -10.38
N LYS A 135 -11.44 0.65 -10.78
CA LYS A 135 -11.25 2.08 -10.51
C LYS A 135 -11.05 2.30 -9.02
N SER A 136 -10.05 3.11 -8.66
CA SER A 136 -9.81 3.49 -7.27
C SER A 136 -10.94 4.35 -6.71
N VAL A 137 -11.34 4.05 -5.49
CA VAL A 137 -12.40 4.74 -4.75
C VAL A 137 -11.81 5.38 -3.51
N ARG A 138 -12.11 6.68 -3.32
CA ARG A 138 -11.85 7.38 -2.06
C ARG A 138 -13.12 7.28 -1.22
N ASP A 139 -13.12 6.36 -0.27
CA ASP A 139 -14.30 6.08 0.54
C ASP A 139 -14.62 7.30 1.44
N PRO A 140 -15.84 7.87 1.38
CA PRO A 140 -16.19 9.06 2.15
C PRO A 140 -16.17 8.86 3.67
N VAL A 141 -16.44 7.65 4.17
CA VAL A 141 -16.44 7.33 5.60
C VAL A 141 -15.01 7.28 6.11
N ILE A 142 -14.14 6.59 5.37
CA ILE A 142 -12.69 6.58 5.64
C ILE A 142 -12.17 8.02 5.57
N HIS A 143 -12.53 8.76 4.52
CA HIS A 143 -12.09 10.13 4.34
C HIS A 143 -12.48 11.06 5.48
N LYS A 144 -13.75 11.03 5.89
CA LYS A 144 -14.27 11.85 6.99
C LYS A 144 -13.54 11.59 8.33
N PHE A 145 -13.00 10.39 8.53
CA PHE A 145 -12.27 10.06 9.76
C PHE A 145 -11.00 10.91 9.94
N TYR A 146 -10.34 11.30 8.84
CA TYR A 146 -9.10 12.10 8.88
C TYR A 146 -9.23 13.48 8.25
N ASP A 147 -10.40 13.80 7.69
CA ASP A 147 -10.70 15.14 7.19
C ASP A 147 -10.47 16.18 8.31
N ALA A 148 -9.74 17.24 7.97
CA ALA A 148 -9.24 18.28 8.89
C ALA A 148 -8.36 17.81 10.08
N GLN A 149 -8.03 16.52 10.20
CA GLN A 149 -7.23 15.97 11.31
C GLN A 149 -5.75 15.74 10.95
N GLY A 150 -5.40 15.84 9.67
CA GLY A 150 -4.02 15.79 9.17
C GLY A 150 -3.79 14.64 8.19
N LEU A 151 -2.53 14.24 8.05
CA LEU A 151 -2.11 13.26 7.04
C LEU A 151 -2.43 11.85 7.52
N VAL A 152 -3.09 11.08 6.66
CA VAL A 152 -3.28 9.64 6.86
C VAL A 152 -2.47 8.87 5.82
N SER A 153 -1.91 7.75 6.24
CA SER A 153 -1.27 6.81 5.34
C SER A 153 -1.63 5.40 5.76
N PRO A 154 -2.19 4.56 4.87
CA PRO A 154 -2.31 3.15 5.15
C PRO A 154 -0.91 2.52 5.11
N TYR A 155 -0.72 1.39 5.78
CA TYR A 155 0.43 0.52 5.53
C TYR A 155 0.22 -0.87 6.12
N GLY A 156 0.73 -1.89 5.44
CA GLY A 156 0.78 -3.26 5.96
C GLY A 156 -0.39 -4.14 5.53
N LYS A 157 -0.66 -5.21 6.28
CA LYS A 157 -1.62 -6.23 5.87
C LYS A 157 -3.05 -5.83 6.25
N ILE A 158 -3.97 -5.91 5.29
CA ILE A 158 -5.42 -5.83 5.54
C ILE A 158 -5.91 -7.22 5.95
N VAL A 159 -6.66 -7.30 7.05
CA VAL A 159 -7.16 -8.57 7.61
C VAL A 159 -8.67 -8.48 7.79
N GLN A 160 -9.40 -9.45 7.25
CA GLN A 160 -10.84 -9.57 7.48
C GLN A 160 -11.13 -10.54 8.63
N LEU A 161 -11.89 -10.08 9.61
CA LEU A 161 -12.29 -10.81 10.80
C LEU A 161 -13.47 -11.78 10.54
N PRO A 162 -13.74 -12.73 11.46
CA PRO A 162 -14.84 -13.68 11.34
C PRO A 162 -16.23 -13.05 11.12
N ASP A 163 -16.48 -11.87 11.67
CA ASP A 163 -17.73 -11.09 11.53
C ASP A 163 -17.89 -10.42 10.15
N GLY A 164 -16.83 -10.42 9.32
CA GLY A 164 -16.82 -9.77 8.00
C GLY A 164 -16.17 -8.40 7.98
N THR A 165 -15.78 -7.84 9.13
CA THR A 165 -15.11 -6.54 9.22
C THR A 165 -13.67 -6.64 8.70
N ALA A 166 -13.24 -5.72 7.82
CA ALA A 166 -11.87 -5.62 7.35
C ALA A 166 -11.11 -4.53 8.12
N HIS A 167 -9.98 -4.90 8.74
CA HIS A 167 -9.11 -3.98 9.46
C HIS A 167 -7.93 -3.57 8.59
N LEU A 168 -7.64 -2.27 8.62
CA LEU A 168 -6.50 -1.64 7.98
C LEU A 168 -5.77 -0.78 9.02
N CYS A 169 -4.45 -0.94 9.10
CA CYS A 169 -3.61 -0.04 9.87
C CYS A 169 -3.36 1.24 9.08
N ALA A 170 -3.55 2.39 9.73
CA ALA A 170 -3.20 3.69 9.17
C ALA A 170 -2.42 4.51 10.20
N ALA A 171 -1.35 5.17 9.75
CA ALA A 171 -0.62 6.14 10.53
C ALA A 171 -1.18 7.54 10.28
N GLY A 172 -1.41 8.29 11.36
CA GLY A 172 -1.83 9.68 11.33
C GLY A 172 -0.71 10.62 11.74
N LEU A 173 -0.60 11.80 11.13
CA LEU A 173 0.14 12.92 11.68
C LEU A 173 -0.77 14.14 11.74
N ALA A 174 -0.96 14.69 12.94
CA ALA A 174 -1.66 15.96 13.11
C ALA A 174 -0.90 17.06 12.36
N GLN A 175 -1.59 17.77 11.47
CA GLN A 175 -1.07 18.97 10.82
C GLN A 175 -1.45 20.21 11.64
N ARG A 176 -0.63 21.26 11.57
CA ARG A 176 -1.07 22.59 11.99
C ARG A 176 -2.23 22.96 11.09
N ARG A 177 -3.35 23.42 11.66
CA ARG A 177 -4.42 24.01 10.86
C ARG A 177 -3.81 25.13 10.03
N ALA A 178 -3.82 25.01 8.71
CA ALA A 178 -3.83 26.20 7.88
C ALA A 178 -5.13 26.93 8.24
N ALA A 179 -5.07 28.23 8.55
CA ALA A 179 -6.28 29.05 8.53
C ALA A 179 -6.96 28.80 7.19
N ASP A 180 -8.27 28.55 7.20
CA ASP A 180 -9.05 28.23 6.01
C ASP A 180 -8.65 29.17 4.86
N PRO A 181 -8.25 28.66 3.68
CA PRO A 181 -8.14 29.53 2.53
C PRO A 181 -9.54 30.13 2.28
N PRO A 182 -9.64 31.44 1.94
CA PRO A 182 -10.94 32.04 1.72
C PRO A 182 -11.69 31.24 0.65
N CYS A 183 -12.94 30.87 0.97
CA CYS A 183 -13.87 30.31 0.02
C CYS A 183 -13.77 31.09 -1.30
N LEU A 184 -13.52 30.39 -2.41
CA LEU A 184 -13.76 30.97 -3.72
C LEU A 184 -15.27 31.20 -3.82
N ALA A 185 -15.68 32.43 -3.56
CA ALA A 185 -17.00 32.94 -3.87
C ALA A 185 -17.00 33.44 -5.31
N GLY A 186 -18.02 33.06 -6.08
CA GLY A 186 -18.35 33.63 -7.40
C GLY A 186 -18.15 32.66 -8.56
#